data_AF-A0A7C0VI98-F1
#
_entry.id   AF-A0A7C0VI98-F1
#
_cell.length_a   1.000
_cell.length_b   1.000
_cell.length_c   1.000
_cell.angle_alpha   90.00
_cell.angle_beta   90.00
_cell.angle_gamma   90.00
#
_symmetry.space_group_name_H-M   'P 1'
#
loop_
_entity.id
_entity.type
_entity.pdbx_description
1 polymer ?
#
loop_
_entity_poly.entity_id
_entity_poly.type
_entity_poly.pdbx_seq_one_letter_code
_entity_poly.pdbx_strand_id
1 'polypeptide(L)' 'MGNEKHQMKREAVKMKLSDGSMIYGEVNLLSEGGVSRLSELFTKSESPFIVVFNATKQGREGQLYVVSKSHIIWVSPVE' A
#
# COMPACT_ATOMS: atom_id res chain seq x y z
N MET A 1 15.52 25.61 4.43
CA MET A 1 14.84 24.37 4.83
C MET A 1 15.21 23.31 3.82
N GLY A 2 16.00 22.31 4.25
CA GLY A 2 16.64 21.35 3.36
C GLY A 2 15.63 20.45 2.67
N ASN A 3 15.86 20.17 1.38
CA ASN A 3 15.17 19.14 0.63
C ASN A 3 15.51 17.78 1.25
N GLU A 4 14.74 17.33 2.23
CA GLU A 4 14.80 15.95 2.70
C GLU A 4 14.34 15.06 1.55
N LYS A 5 15.28 14.33 0.94
CA LYS A 5 14.97 13.28 -0.02
C LYS A 5 14.17 12.21 0.72
N HIS A 6 12.84 12.27 0.65
CA HIS A 6 11.97 11.21 1.11
C HIS A 6 12.27 9.98 0.24
N GLN A 7 13.03 9.04 0.79
CA GLN A 7 13.29 7.78 0.09
C GLN A 7 11.97 7.01 -0.01
N MET A 8 11.64 6.62 -1.23
CA MET A 8 10.53 5.70 -1.49
C MET A 8 11.09 4.34 -1.83
N LYS A 9 10.61 3.31 -1.12
CA LYS A 9 10.80 1.91 -1.51
C LYS A 9 9.46 1.38 -1.96
N ARG A 10 9.27 1.35 -3.29
CA ARG A 10 8.02 0.92 -3.91
C ARG A 10 7.97 -0.60 -3.96
N GLU A 11 6.82 -1.17 -3.60
CA GLU A 11 6.54 -2.59 -3.72
C GLU A 11 5.21 -2.76 -4.46
N ALA A 12 5.21 -3.52 -5.55
CA ALA A 12 4.00 -3.84 -6.30
C ALA A 12 3.20 -4.90 -5.54
N VAL A 13 1.90 -4.63 -5.35
CA VAL A 13 1.01 -5.49 -4.55
C VAL A 13 -0.33 -5.70 -5.23
N LYS A 14 -0.91 -6.85 -4.93
CA LYS A 14 -2.34 -7.15 -5.13
C LYS A 14 -2.98 -7.39 -3.77
N MET A 15 -4.17 -6.83 -3.55
CA MET A 15 -4.91 -7.01 -2.31
C MET A 15 -6.39 -7.26 -2.56
N LYS A 16 -6.96 -8.11 -1.72
CA LYS A 16 -8.39 -8.42 -1.67
C LYS A 16 -9.04 -7.63 -0.54
N LEU A 17 -10.13 -6.93 -0.87
CA LEU A 17 -10.93 -6.22 0.12
C LEU A 17 -12.14 -7.05 0.59
N SER A 18 -12.68 -6.68 1.75
CA SER A 18 -13.85 -7.30 2.37
C SER A 18 -15.13 -7.15 1.55
N ASP A 19 -15.21 -6.15 0.66
CA ASP A 19 -16.29 -5.95 -0.31
C ASP A 19 -16.20 -6.90 -1.53
N GLY A 20 -15.21 -7.79 -1.56
CA GLY A 20 -14.98 -8.70 -2.68
C GLY A 20 -14.16 -8.10 -3.83
N SER A 21 -13.85 -6.81 -3.81
CA SER A 21 -13.06 -6.16 -4.85
C SER A 21 -11.55 -6.44 -4.72
N MET A 22 -10.83 -6.23 -5.82
CA MET A 22 -9.38 -6.33 -5.90
C MET A 22 -8.78 -4.96 -6.17
N ILE A 23 -7.66 -4.65 -5.52
CA ILE A 23 -6.80 -3.52 -5.86
C ILE A 23 -5.44 -4.07 -6.27
N TYR A 24 -4.93 -3.59 -7.40
CA TYR A 24 -3.54 -3.77 -7.83
C TYR A 24 -2.86 -2.41 -7.76
N GLY A 25 -1.61 -2.30 -7.33
CA GLY A 25 -0.91 -1.03 -7.28
C GLY A 25 0.41 -1.13 -6.54
N GLU A 26 0.93 0.00 -6.09
CA GLU A 26 2.21 0.08 -5.41
C GLU A 26 2.05 0.69 -4.02
N VAL A 27 2.84 0.23 -3.05
CA VAL A 27 2.93 0.79 -1.69
C VAL A 27 4.34 1.30 -1.42
N ASN A 28 4.47 2.26 -0.50
CA ASN A 28 5.77 2.76 -0.06
C ASN A 28 6.13 2.08 1.27
N LEU A 29 7.09 1.15 1.25
CA LEU A 29 7.52 0.45 2.46
C LEU A 29 8.14 1.40 3.49
N LEU A 30 8.76 2.50 3.05
CA LEU A 30 9.40 3.48 3.92
C LEU A 30 8.44 4.56 4.43
N SER A 31 7.11 4.42 4.25
CA SER A 31 6.15 5.43 4.70
C SER A 31 6.13 5.62 6.21
N GLU A 32 6.55 4.61 6.98
CA GLU A 32 6.62 4.68 8.44
C GLU A 32 8.00 4.24 8.96
N GLY A 33 8.94 5.19 8.99
CA GLY A 33 10.05 5.21 9.96
C GLY A 33 11.06 4.06 9.96
N GLY A 34 11.08 3.16 8.97
CA GLY A 34 12.05 2.06 8.91
C GLY A 34 11.47 0.68 8.59
N VAL A 35 10.20 0.59 8.22
CA VAL A 35 9.61 -0.65 7.73
C VAL A 35 10.29 -1.07 6.41
N SER A 36 11.01 -2.20 6.41
CA SER A 36 11.69 -2.71 5.20
C SER A 36 10.93 -3.82 4.50
N ARG A 37 9.86 -4.32 5.14
CA ARG A 37 9.10 -5.53 4.77
C ARG A 37 7.61 -5.24 4.60
N LEU A 38 7.01 -5.87 3.61
CA LEU A 38 5.58 -5.74 3.34
C LEU A 38 4.71 -6.15 4.53
N SER A 39 5.01 -7.27 5.20
CA SER A 39 4.22 -7.72 6.34
C SER A 39 4.17 -6.71 7.48
N GLU A 40 5.31 -6.07 7.79
CA GLU A 40 5.41 -5.08 8.87
C GLU A 40 4.60 -3.82 8.55
N LEU A 41 4.56 -3.39 7.28
CA LEU A 41 3.76 -2.24 6.86
C LEU A 41 2.26 -2.46 7.17
N PHE A 42 1.77 -3.69 7.03
CA PHE A 42 0.36 -3.99 7.24
C PHE A 42 0.03 -4.40 8.68
N THR A 43 1.02 -4.78 9.50
CA THR A 43 0.80 -5.34 10.85
C THR A 43 1.39 -4.54 12.01
N LYS A 44 2.48 -3.80 11.79
CA LYS A 44 3.19 -3.04 12.85
C LYS A 44 3.05 -1.54 12.72
N SER A 45 2.72 -1.04 11.53
CA SER A 45 2.54 0.39 11.29
C SER A 45 1.30 0.91 12.04
N GLU A 46 1.43 2.07 12.70
CA GLU A 46 0.41 2.66 13.58
C GLU A 46 -0.76 3.23 12.77
N SER A 47 -0.52 3.62 11.52
CA SER A 47 -1.60 4.10 10.65
C SER A 47 -2.63 2.98 10.42
N PRO A 48 -3.93 3.24 10.63
CA PRO A 48 -4.98 2.30 10.27
C PRO A 48 -5.21 2.22 8.75
N PHE A 49 -4.47 3.02 7.96
CA PHE A 49 -4.59 3.12 6.52
C PHE A 49 -3.28 2.80 5.81
N ILE A 50 -3.39 2.24 4.60
CA ILE A 50 -2.31 2.05 3.64
C ILE A 50 -2.58 2.93 2.42
N VAL A 51 -1.57 3.66 1.98
CA VAL A 51 -1.63 4.41 0.72
C VAL A 51 -1.16 3.51 -0.42
N VAL A 52 -2.03 3.32 -1.41
CA VAL A 52 -1.74 2.58 -2.65
C VAL A 52 -1.75 3.56 -3.82
N PHE A 53 -0.63 3.69 -4.53
CA PHE A 53 -0.48 4.56 -5.69
C PHE A 53 -0.37 3.74 -6.98
N ASN A 54 -0.51 4.40 -8.13
CA ASN A 54 -0.59 3.76 -9.44
C ASN A 54 -1.60 2.61 -9.48
N ALA A 55 -2.70 2.80 -8.76
CA ALA A 55 -3.62 1.72 -8.44
C ALA A 55 -4.64 1.48 -9.56
N THR A 56 -5.00 0.21 -9.72
CA THR A 56 -6.06 -0.28 -10.59
C THR A 56 -7.14 -0.97 -9.77
N LYS A 57 -8.39 -0.50 -9.90
CA LYS A 57 -9.59 -1.10 -9.29
C LYS A 57 -10.76 -0.98 -10.27
N GLN A 58 -11.46 -2.09 -10.53
CA GLN A 58 -12.63 -2.13 -11.42
C GLN A 58 -12.38 -1.48 -12.81
N GLY A 59 -11.21 -1.74 -13.40
CA GLY A 59 -10.83 -1.22 -14.71
C GLY A 59 -10.44 0.26 -14.74
N ARG A 60 -10.39 0.96 -13.59
CA ARG A 60 -9.87 2.32 -13.49
C ARG A 60 -8.42 2.29 -13.03
N GLU A 61 -7.53 2.78 -13.88
CA GLU A 61 -6.08 2.79 -13.67
C GLU A 61 -5.57 4.16 -13.18
N GLY A 62 -4.32 4.20 -12.71
CA GLY A 62 -3.63 5.45 -12.32
C GLY A 62 -4.21 6.13 -11.07
N GLN A 63 -4.99 5.40 -10.27
CA GLN A 63 -5.66 5.97 -9.10
C GLN A 63 -4.74 5.98 -7.87
N LEU A 64 -5.11 6.79 -6.88
CA LEU A 64 -4.56 6.73 -5.52
C LEU A 64 -5.67 6.34 -4.56
N TYR A 65 -5.42 5.31 -3.74
CA TYR A 65 -6.33 4.87 -2.70
C TYR A 65 -5.69 4.98 -1.33
N VAL A 66 -6.47 5.47 -0.37
CA VAL A 66 -6.19 5.34 1.06
C VAL A 66 -7.08 4.21 1.58
N VAL A 67 -6.48 3.05 1.83
CA VAL A 67 -7.20 1.80 2.12
C VAL A 67 -7.15 1.52 3.61
N SER A 68 -8.31 1.33 4.24
CA SER A 68 -8.40 0.89 5.63
C SER A 68 -7.89 -0.54 5.79
N LYS A 69 -6.91 -0.77 6.68
CA LYS A 69 -6.33 -2.09 6.95
C LYS A 69 -7.38 -3.10 7.43
N SER A 70 -8.38 -2.66 8.20
CA SER A 70 -9.44 -3.53 8.69
C SER A 70 -10.36 -4.09 7.60
N HIS A 71 -10.28 -3.55 6.38
CA HIS A 71 -11.04 -4.01 5.23
C HIS A 71 -10.18 -4.81 4.24
N ILE A 72 -8.91 -5.06 4.55
CA ILE A 72 -8.01 -5.87 3.73
C ILE A 72 -8.10 -7.32 4.24
N ILE A 73 -8.54 -8.24 3.38
CA ILE A 73 -8.55 -9.67 3.69
C ILE A 73 -7.14 -10.24 3.58
N TRP A 74 -6.45 -9.93 2.48
CA TRP A 74 -5.06 -10.35 2.26
C TRP A 74 -4.37 -9.40 1.29
N VAL A 75 -3.03 -9.38 1.38
CA VAL A 75 -2.13 -8.69 0.46
C VAL A 75 -1.00 -9.64 0.04
N SER A 76 -0.58 -9.54 -1.20
CA SER A 76 0.55 -10.29 -1.77
C SER A 76 1.36 -9.38 -2.66
N PRO A 77 2.70 -9.55 -2.73
CA PRO A 77 3.49 -9.03 -3.84
C PRO A 77 2.94 -9.51 -5.19
N VAL A 78 3.17 -8.71 -6.22
CA VAL A 78 3.01 -9.13 -7.62
C VAL A 78 4.36 -9.69 -8.08
N GLU A 79 4.37 -10.86 -8.73
CA GLU A 79 5.56 -11.44 -9.37
C GLU A 79 6.00 -10.64 -10.59
#